data_AF-A0A2G6NBG7-F1
#
_entry.id   AF-A0A2G6NBG7-F1
#
_cell.length_a   1.000
_cell.length_b   1.000
_cell.length_c   1.000
_cell.angle_alpha   90.00
_cell.angle_beta   90.00
_cell.angle_gamma   90.00
#
_symmetry.space_group_name_H-M   'P 1'
#
loop_
_entity.id
_entity.type
_entity.pdbx_description
1 polymer ?
#
loop_
_entity_poly.entity_id
_entity_poly.type
_entity_poly.pdbx_seq_one_letter_code
_entity_poly.pdbx_strand_id
1 'polypeptide(L)'
;MKLLNVGFGNTVKARRIIAVVNTGSSPARKLKELAKKEGKLIDVTEGRRTRSILVMDSNHVVLSSIQPDTINQRMQALEPEYHLEELRNEK
;
A
#
# COMPACT_ATOMS: atom_id res chain seq x y z
N MET A 1 -0.12 18.02 -2.52
CA MET A 1 -0.66 16.78 -1.88
C MET A 1 -0.39 15.62 -2.82
N LYS A 2 0.44 14.64 -2.45
CA LYS A 2 0.80 13.50 -3.33
C LYS A 2 -0.20 12.35 -3.13
N LEU A 3 -0.84 11.93 -4.22
CA LEU A 3 -1.78 10.82 -4.25
C LEU A 3 -1.16 9.65 -5.00
N LEU A 4 -1.39 8.44 -4.51
CA LEU A 4 -0.92 7.20 -5.11
C LEU A 4 -2.12 6.45 -5.69
N ASN A 5 -2.06 6.11 -6.98
CA ASN A 5 -3.04 5.22 -7.59
C ASN A 5 -2.85 3.78 -7.09
N VAL A 6 -3.91 3.20 -6.52
CA VAL A 6 -3.94 1.86 -5.93
C VAL A 6 -4.86 0.91 -6.70
N GLY A 7 -5.27 1.28 -7.92
CA GLY A 7 -6.05 0.44 -8.83
C GLY A 7 -7.35 1.09 -9.29
N PHE A 8 -7.68 0.95 -10.58
CA PHE A 8 -8.99 1.35 -11.15
C PHE A 8 -9.41 2.80 -10.90
N GLY A 9 -8.44 3.72 -10.86
CA GLY A 9 -8.71 5.14 -10.56
C GLY A 9 -8.85 5.44 -9.07
N ASN A 10 -8.85 4.43 -8.19
CA ASN A 10 -8.80 4.63 -6.75
C ASN A 10 -7.42 5.14 -6.33
N THR A 11 -7.41 6.12 -5.44
CA THR A 11 -6.18 6.76 -4.94
C THR A 11 -6.18 6.89 -3.43
N VAL A 12 -4.99 6.86 -2.82
CA VAL A 12 -4.78 7.13 -1.40
C VAL A 12 -3.70 8.20 -1.21
N LYS A 13 -3.65 8.83 -0.03
CA LYS A 13 -2.56 9.76 0.30
C LYS A 13 -1.26 8.96 0.50
N ALA A 14 -0.27 9.18 -0.36
CA ALA A 14 0.99 8.44 -0.38
C ALA A 14 1.68 8.44 1.00
N ARG A 15 1.85 9.62 1.59
CA ARG A 15 2.50 9.81 2.90
C ARG A 15 1.85 9.11 4.10
N ARG A 16 0.62 8.62 3.94
CA ARG A 16 -0.14 7.96 5.02
C ARG A 16 -0.04 6.44 4.93
N ILE A 17 0.62 5.91 3.91
CA ILE A 17 0.93 4.49 3.79
C ILE A 17 2.13 4.20 4.69
N ILE A 18 1.93 3.32 5.67
CA ILE A 18 2.98 2.87 6.60
C ILE A 18 3.68 1.62 6.05
N ALA A 19 2.94 0.74 5.36
CA ALA A 19 3.50 -0.47 4.79
C ALA A 19 2.74 -0.93 3.54
N VAL A 20 3.46 -1.60 2.64
CA VAL A 20 2.92 -2.33 1.49
C VAL A 20 3.26 -3.81 1.70
N VAL A 21 2.23 -4.66 1.77
CA VAL A 21 2.36 -6.07 2.18
C VAL A 21 1.85 -6.99 1.07
N ASN A 22 2.54 -8.10 0.84
CA ASN A 22 2.11 -9.15 -0.09
C ASN A 22 1.02 -10.03 0.56
N THR A 23 0.05 -10.48 -0.25
CA THR A 23 -1.10 -11.31 0.17
C THR A 23 -0.80 -12.79 0.46
N GLY A 24 0.44 -13.25 0.29
CA GLY A 24 0.79 -14.68 0.32
C GLY A 24 0.85 -15.35 1.70
N SER A 25 0.93 -14.58 2.80
CA SER A 25 1.26 -15.12 4.12
C SER A 25 0.06 -15.25 5.07
N SER A 26 0.15 -16.15 6.05
CA SER A 26 -0.87 -16.27 7.12
C SER A 26 -1.08 -14.95 7.90
N PRO A 27 -0.04 -14.18 8.24
CA PRO A 27 -0.20 -12.85 8.83
C PRO A 27 -0.99 -11.88 7.94
N ALA A 28 -0.77 -11.88 6.61
CA ALA A 28 -1.51 -11.00 5.70
C ALA A 28 -3.01 -11.33 5.67
N ARG A 29 -3.37 -12.62 5.74
CA ARG A 29 -4.77 -13.04 5.87
C ARG A 29 -5.37 -12.55 7.18
N LYS A 30 -4.65 -12.70 8.30
CA LYS A 30 -5.11 -12.24 9.62
C LYS A 30 -5.30 -10.72 9.65
N LEU A 31 -4.41 -9.96 9.03
CA LEU A 31 -4.51 -8.50 8.90
C LEU A 31 -5.82 -8.09 8.20
N LYS A 32 -6.15 -8.74 7.08
CA LYS A 32 -7.40 -8.50 6.36
C LYS A 32 -8.63 -8.80 7.22
N GLU A 33 -8.67 -9.96 7.89
CA GLU A 33 -9.81 -10.35 8.71
C GLU A 33 -10.01 -9.41 9.91
N LEU A 34 -8.93 -8.97 10.56
CA LEU A 34 -8.99 -7.98 11.65
C LEU A 34 -9.55 -6.64 11.16
N ALA A 35 -9.03 -6.11 10.06
CA ALA A 35 -9.54 -4.86 9.50
C ALA A 35 -11.00 -4.97 9.08
N LYS A 36 -11.43 -6.12 8.55
CA LYS A 36 -12.84 -6.37 8.22
C LYS A 36 -13.72 -6.37 9.47
N LYS A 37 -13.30 -7.06 10.53
CA LYS A 37 -14.00 -7.12 11.81
C LYS A 37 -14.15 -5.75 12.46
N GLU A 38 -13.13 -4.89 12.31
CA GLU A 38 -13.12 -3.53 12.85
C GLU A 38 -13.81 -2.50 11.95
N GLY A 39 -14.34 -2.88 10.78
CA GLY A 39 -14.93 -1.93 9.83
C GLY A 39 -13.93 -0.97 9.18
N LYS A 40 -12.64 -1.33 9.16
CA LYS A 40 -11.53 -0.51 8.62
C LYS A 40 -10.95 -1.05 7.31
N LEU A 41 -11.55 -2.10 6.76
CA LEU A 41 -11.14 -2.67 5.49
C LEU A 41 -11.75 -1.85 4.34
N ILE A 42 -10.90 -1.38 3.43
CA ILE A 42 -11.30 -0.73 2.19
C ILE A 42 -10.89 -1.65 1.04
N ASP A 43 -11.86 -2.15 0.29
CA ASP A 43 -11.61 -2.99 -0.88
C ASP A 43 -11.68 -2.15 -2.16
N VAL A 44 -10.55 -2.01 -2.86
CA VAL A 44 -10.46 -1.31 -4.16
C VAL A 44 -10.05 -2.25 -5.30
N THR A 45 -10.34 -3.55 -5.15
CA THR A 45 -9.94 -4.58 -6.11
C THR A 45 -10.86 -4.70 -7.32
N GLU A 46 -12.06 -4.09 -7.30
CA GLU A 46 -13.10 -4.20 -8.35
C GLU A 46 -13.37 -5.66 -8.76
N GLY A 47 -13.46 -6.55 -7.78
CA GLY A 47 -13.69 -7.98 -8.00
C GLY A 47 -12.49 -8.77 -8.54
N ARG A 48 -11.32 -8.14 -8.72
CA ARG A 48 -10.09 -8.85 -9.08
C ARG A 48 -9.40 -9.44 -7.85
N ARG A 49 -8.50 -10.39 -8.10
CA ARG A 49 -7.63 -10.95 -7.06
C ARG A 49 -6.85 -9.83 -6.35
N THR A 50 -6.93 -9.80 -5.03
CA THR A 50 -6.04 -8.99 -4.19
C THR A 50 -4.59 -9.43 -4.41
N ARG A 51 -3.73 -8.49 -4.79
CA ARG A 51 -2.29 -8.72 -5.00
C ARG A 51 -1.43 -8.01 -3.96
N SER A 52 -1.95 -6.97 -3.33
CA SER A 52 -1.27 -6.23 -2.27
C SER A 52 -2.25 -5.73 -1.21
N ILE A 53 -1.70 -5.46 -0.04
CA ILE A 53 -2.38 -4.88 1.11
C ILE A 53 -1.59 -3.64 1.51
N LEU A 54 -2.25 -2.47 1.56
CA LEU A 54 -1.64 -1.25 2.07
C LEU A 54 -2.14 -0.99 3.48
N VAL A 55 -1.21 -0.74 4.40
CA VAL A 55 -1.50 -0.37 5.78
C VAL A 55 -1.39 1.14 5.91
N MET A 56 -2.46 1.78 6.35
CA MET A 56 -2.53 3.22 6.55
C MET A 56 -2.25 3.59 8.02
N ASP A 57 -1.75 4.80 8.26
CA ASP A 57 -1.54 5.39 9.60
C ASP A 57 -2.82 5.49 10.45
N SER A 58 -3.99 5.43 9.80
CA SER A 58 -5.32 5.46 10.41
C SER A 58 -5.84 4.08 10.80
N ASN A 59 -4.97 3.06 10.80
CA ASN A 59 -5.31 1.64 10.93
C ASN A 59 -6.26 1.09 9.86
N HIS A 60 -6.50 1.86 8.79
CA HIS A 60 -7.23 1.36 7.64
C HIS A 60 -6.34 0.44 6.82
N VAL A 61 -6.95 -0.61 6.28
CA VAL A 61 -6.28 -1.59 5.43
C VAL A 61 -6.91 -1.54 4.06
N VAL A 62 -6.12 -1.22 3.05
CA VAL A 62 -6.59 -1.09 1.66
C VAL A 62 -6.16 -2.31 0.86
N LEU A 63 -7.12 -3.04 0.30
CA LEU A 63 -6.87 -4.17 -0.58
C LEU A 63 -6.77 -3.71 -2.02
N SER A 64 -5.67 -4.04 -2.69
CA SER A 64 -5.44 -3.63 -4.07
C SER A 64 -5.16 -4.82 -4.98
N SER A 65 -5.62 -4.72 -6.23
CA SER A 65 -5.28 -5.68 -7.29
C SER A 65 -3.91 -5.40 -7.94
N ILE A 66 -3.24 -4.32 -7.54
CA ILE A 66 -1.91 -3.92 -8.03
C ILE A 66 -0.83 -4.67 -7.25
N GLN A 67 0.26 -5.03 -7.91
CA GLN A 67 1.36 -5.74 -7.27
C GLN A 67 2.14 -4.81 -6.31
N PRO A 68 2.67 -5.34 -5.19
CA PRO A 68 3.48 -4.56 -4.25
C PRO A 68 4.62 -3.80 -4.92
N ASP A 69 5.35 -4.44 -5.83
CA ASP A 69 6.50 -3.83 -6.51
C ASP A 69 6.10 -2.62 -7.36
N THR A 70 4.96 -2.70 -8.04
CA THR A 70 4.41 -1.55 -8.79
C THR A 70 4.01 -0.41 -7.86
N ILE A 71 3.48 -0.70 -6.68
CA ILE A 71 3.15 0.33 -5.68
C ILE A 71 4.44 0.99 -5.18
N ASN A 72 5.48 0.20 -4.88
CA ASN A 72 6.78 0.70 -4.42
C ASN A 72 7.45 1.59 -5.48
N GLN A 73 7.46 1.17 -6.74
CA GLN A 73 7.99 1.98 -7.86
C GLN A 73 7.24 3.32 -7.98
N ARG A 74 5.91 3.30 -7.87
CA ARG A 74 5.09 4.53 -7.90
C ARG A 74 5.36 5.43 -6.68
N MET A 75 5.59 4.85 -5.51
CA MET A 75 5.96 5.61 -4.29
C MET A 75 7.32 6.28 -4.44
N GLN A 76 8.32 5.57 -4.95
CA GLN A 76 9.65 6.11 -5.24
C GLN A 76 9.59 7.27 -6.24
N ALA A 77 8.80 7.13 -7.32
CA ALA A 77 8.59 8.21 -8.29
C ALA A 77 7.90 9.45 -7.68
N LEU A 78 7.11 9.27 -6.61
CA LEU A 78 6.47 10.38 -5.91
C LEU A 78 7.44 11.07 -4.94
N GLU A 79 8.46 10.41 -4.40
CA GLU A 79 9.36 10.98 -3.40
C GLU A 79 10.85 10.87 -3.81
N PRO A 80 11.33 11.82 -4.65
CA PRO A 80 12.71 11.83 -5.13
C PRO A 80 13.77 11.96 -4.02
N GLU A 81 13.40 12.52 -2.86
CA GLU A 81 14.32 12.76 -1.74
C GLU A 81 14.88 11.47 -1.11
N TYR A 82 14.11 10.37 -1.08
CA TYR A 82 14.59 9.09 -0.52
C TYR A 82 15.80 8.53 -1.28
N HIS A 83 15.84 8.69 -2.61
CA HIS A 83 16.93 8.17 -3.41
C HIS A 83 18.25 8.93 -3.17
N LEU A 84 18.16 10.21 -2.82
CA LEU A 84 19.32 11.02 -2.47
C LEU A 84 19.88 10.70 -1.08
N GLU A 85 19.02 10.27 -0.15
CA GLU A 85 19.45 9.88 1.21
C GLU A 85 20.13 8.51 1.24
N GLU A 86 19.63 7.53 0.49
CA GLU A 86 20.28 6.21 0.34
C GLU A 86 21.67 6.36 -0.28
N LEU A 87 21.81 7.14 -1.36
CA LEU A 87 23.11 7.44 -1.99
C LEU A 87 24.08 8.22 -1.08
N ARG A 88 23.56 8.99 -0.11
CA ARG A 88 24.37 9.74 0.85
C ARG A 88 24.85 8.88 2.00
N ASN A 89 24.08 7.85 2.38
CA ASN A 89 24.41 6.94 3.47
C ASN A 89 25.29 5.75 3.03
N GLU A 90 25.41 5.50 1.72
CA GLU A 90 26.35 4.52 1.15
C GLU A 90 27.78 5.07 0.90
N LYS A 91 28.03 6.35 1.21
CA LYS A 91 29.36 7.00 1.17
C LYS A 91 29.90 7.27 2.55
#